data_AF-A0A941FK69-F1
#
_entry.id   AF-A0A941FK69-F1
#
_cell.length_a   1.000
_cell.length_b   1.000
_cell.length_c   1.000
_cell.angle_alpha   90.00
_cell.angle_beta   90.00
_cell.angle_gamma   90.00
#
_symmetry.space_group_name_H-M   'P 1'
#
loop_
_entity.id
_entity.type
_entity.pdbx_description
1 polymer ?
#
loop_
_entity_poly.entity_id
_entity_poly.type
_entity_poly.pdbx_seq_one_letter_code
_entity_poly.pdbx_strand_id
1 'polypeptide(L)'
;MNATTSFEYTYKRKRVFRGGKSLNQDVQSEINRLVHRLKQDQSADGSWNYPFDTRITADAYMIILLKILDMERYSSYRGFSKRIESKQTENGSWKLFQDEKDGNVTVTIEGLLWPSFADSNKNHPHMRKAKQFILSKGGIKQAKMLTKMMLTVTDNINGRAYSPFHSKWSYCLRPFFVSIYDLSVYGRVNMIPLLLLGHKKFQLTTPTRQV
;
A
#
# COMPACT_ATOMS: atom_id res chain seq x y z
N MET A 1 -51.32 -6.67 33.72
CA MET A 1 -51.40 -6.04 32.39
C MET A 1 -50.16 -6.43 31.61
N ASN A 2 -50.38 -7.08 30.46
CA ASN A 2 -49.37 -7.56 29.51
C ASN A 2 -48.64 -6.40 28.82
N ALA A 3 -47.39 -6.60 28.42
CA ALA A 3 -47.04 -6.80 27.01
C ALA A 3 -45.52 -7.01 26.84
N THR A 4 -45.18 -8.23 26.43
CA THR A 4 -43.92 -8.65 25.82
C THR A 4 -43.82 -8.09 24.40
N THR A 5 -42.64 -7.63 23.98
CA THR A 5 -42.31 -7.58 22.54
C THR A 5 -40.89 -8.09 22.30
N SER A 6 -40.84 -9.26 21.67
CA SER A 6 -39.70 -10.05 21.28
C SER A 6 -39.05 -9.48 20.01
N PHE A 7 -37.72 -9.44 19.93
CA PHE A 7 -37.00 -9.29 18.66
C PHE A 7 -36.59 -10.69 18.16
N GLU A 8 -37.42 -11.29 17.31
CA GLU A 8 -37.07 -12.50 16.57
C GLU A 8 -36.14 -12.14 15.39
N TYR A 9 -34.88 -12.60 15.46
CA TYR A 9 -34.04 -12.71 14.28
C TYR A 9 -34.43 -13.98 13.53
N THR A 10 -35.30 -13.85 12.51
CA THR A 10 -35.72 -14.97 11.67
C THR A 10 -34.57 -15.39 10.74
N TYR A 11 -33.71 -16.30 11.20
CA TYR A 11 -32.80 -17.04 10.33
C TYR A 11 -33.66 -17.99 9.46
N LYS A 12 -33.95 -17.58 8.21
CA LYS A 12 -34.62 -18.44 7.23
C LYS A 12 -33.76 -19.67 6.93
N ARG A 13 -34.03 -20.78 7.61
CA ARG A 13 -33.42 -22.10 7.38
C ARG A 13 -34.17 -22.86 6.27
N LYS A 14 -33.38 -23.64 5.53
CA LYS A 14 -33.73 -24.70 4.56
C LYS A 14 -34.09 -24.25 3.13
N ARG A 15 -33.04 -24.00 2.33
CA ARG A 15 -33.03 -24.57 0.96
C ARG A 15 -32.77 -26.07 1.11
N VAL A 16 -33.82 -26.87 0.99
CA VAL A 16 -33.69 -28.31 0.77
C VAL A 16 -33.14 -28.47 -0.64
N PHE A 17 -31.86 -28.76 -0.77
CA PHE A 17 -31.30 -29.22 -2.04
C PHE A 17 -31.96 -30.57 -2.36
N ARG A 18 -32.87 -30.57 -3.32
CA ARG A 18 -33.42 -31.80 -3.93
C ARG A 18 -32.28 -32.48 -4.67
N GLY A 19 -31.66 -33.48 -4.05
CA GLY A 19 -30.61 -34.28 -4.67
C GLY A 19 -29.59 -34.85 -3.67
N GLY A 20 -30.00 -35.82 -2.85
CA GLY A 20 -29.17 -36.97 -2.46
C GLY A 20 -27.81 -36.81 -1.79
N LYS A 21 -27.37 -35.62 -1.39
CA LYS A 21 -26.19 -35.45 -0.52
C LYS A 21 -26.52 -34.52 0.66
N SER A 22 -26.15 -34.98 1.85
CA SER A 22 -26.27 -34.17 3.08
C SER A 22 -25.26 -33.03 3.00
N LEU A 23 -25.63 -31.81 3.43
CA LEU A 23 -24.72 -30.65 3.53
C LEU A 23 -23.36 -31.01 4.18
N ASN A 24 -23.36 -31.96 5.12
CA ASN A 24 -22.15 -32.45 5.77
C ASN A 24 -21.22 -33.23 4.83
N GLN A 25 -21.76 -33.98 3.88
CA GLN A 25 -20.97 -34.72 2.88
C GLN A 25 -20.31 -33.77 1.89
N ASP A 26 -21.02 -32.73 1.47
CA ASP A 26 -20.47 -31.71 0.56
C ASP A 26 -19.36 -30.89 1.24
N VAL A 27 -19.58 -30.49 2.50
CA VAL A 27 -18.55 -29.81 3.32
C VAL A 27 -17.33 -30.71 3.50
N GLN A 28 -17.51 -31.99 3.82
CA GLN A 28 -16.39 -32.92 4.01
C GLN A 28 -15.61 -33.14 2.70
N SER A 29 -16.31 -33.21 1.56
CA SER A 29 -15.69 -33.30 0.25
C SER A 29 -14.83 -32.07 -0.05
N GLU A 30 -15.33 -30.86 0.23
CA GLU A 30 -14.56 -29.64 0.04
C GLU A 30 -13.36 -29.53 0.98
N ILE A 31 -13.50 -29.94 2.24
CA ILE A 31 -12.36 -30.03 3.18
C ILE A 31 -11.28 -30.95 2.61
N ASN A 32 -11.65 -32.16 2.19
CA ASN A 32 -10.70 -33.12 1.64
C ASN A 32 -10.01 -32.57 0.38
N ARG A 33 -10.76 -31.87 -0.49
CA ARG A 33 -10.21 -31.21 -1.68
C ARG A 33 -9.19 -30.13 -1.34
N LEU A 34 -9.48 -29.26 -0.38
CA LEU A 34 -8.58 -28.18 0.06
C LEU A 34 -7.32 -28.74 0.75
N VAL A 35 -7.48 -29.76 1.60
CA VAL A 35 -6.35 -30.45 2.25
C VAL A 35 -5.44 -31.09 1.21
N HIS A 36 -6.01 -31.77 0.21
CA HIS A 36 -5.23 -32.37 -0.88
C HIS A 36 -4.44 -31.31 -1.65
N ARG A 37 -5.08 -30.19 -1.99
CA ARG A 37 -4.41 -29.06 -2.66
C ARG A 37 -3.26 -28.50 -1.83
N LEU A 38 -3.48 -28.24 -0.54
CA LEU A 38 -2.43 -27.75 0.35
C LEU A 38 -1.25 -28.74 0.41
N LYS A 39 -1.51 -30.05 0.49
CA LYS A 39 -0.42 -31.04 0.46
C LYS A 39 0.35 -31.05 -0.86
N GLN A 40 -0.32 -30.83 -1.99
CA GLN A 40 0.33 -30.75 -3.30
C GLN A 40 1.15 -29.47 -3.48
N ASP A 41 0.68 -28.35 -2.93
CA ASP A 41 1.36 -27.05 -3.01
C ASP A 41 2.55 -26.94 -2.03
N GLN A 42 2.73 -27.92 -1.14
CA GLN A 42 3.84 -27.94 -0.18
C GLN A 42 5.18 -28.16 -0.90
N SER A 43 6.14 -27.28 -0.63
CA SER A 43 7.50 -27.38 -1.14
C SER A 43 8.27 -28.51 -0.44
N ALA A 44 9.38 -28.95 -1.05
CA ALA A 44 10.18 -30.07 -0.53
C ALA A 44 10.78 -29.79 0.88
N ASP A 45 10.93 -28.52 1.25
CA ASP A 45 11.38 -28.07 2.57
C ASP A 45 10.24 -27.98 3.60
N GLY A 46 9.01 -28.32 3.21
CA GLY A 46 7.81 -28.25 4.04
C GLY A 46 7.10 -26.89 4.03
N SER A 47 7.59 -25.90 3.28
CA SER A 47 7.00 -24.55 3.21
C SER A 47 5.86 -24.43 2.19
N TRP A 48 5.07 -23.36 2.30
CA TRP A 48 4.07 -22.96 1.29
C TRP A 48 4.41 -21.58 0.73
N ASN A 49 4.66 -21.54 -0.57
CA ASN A 49 5.10 -20.34 -1.26
C ASN A 49 3.94 -19.73 -2.06
N TYR A 50 3.00 -19.09 -1.36
CA TYR A 50 1.94 -18.34 -2.02
C TYR A 50 2.35 -16.89 -2.26
N PRO A 51 1.99 -16.31 -3.42
CA PRO A 51 2.31 -14.92 -3.72
C PRO A 51 1.61 -14.00 -2.71
N PHE A 52 2.40 -13.26 -1.94
CA PHE A 52 1.90 -12.21 -1.07
C PHE A 52 1.84 -10.91 -1.87
N ASP A 53 0.68 -10.63 -2.44
CA ASP A 53 0.50 -9.44 -3.27
C ASP A 53 0.38 -8.18 -2.40
N THR A 54 1.46 -7.41 -2.34
CA THR A 54 1.49 -6.13 -1.63
C THR A 54 0.98 -4.98 -2.49
N ARG A 55 0.71 -3.86 -1.82
CA ARG A 55 0.40 -2.57 -2.44
C ARG A 55 1.49 -2.19 -3.45
N ILE A 56 1.11 -1.46 -4.49
CA ILE A 56 2.04 -0.87 -5.46
C ILE A 56 3.07 0.06 -4.81
N THR A 57 2.81 0.53 -3.58
CA THR A 57 3.73 1.36 -2.80
C THR A 57 5.09 0.70 -2.66
N ALA A 58 5.12 -0.62 -2.42
CA ALA A 58 6.37 -1.37 -2.30
C ALA A 58 7.15 -1.35 -3.62
N ASP A 59 6.47 -1.55 -4.75
CA ASP A 59 7.05 -1.49 -6.08
C ASP A 59 7.62 -0.09 -6.38
N ALA A 60 6.84 0.97 -6.08
CA ALA A 60 7.26 2.35 -6.28
C ALA A 60 8.47 2.74 -5.42
N TYR A 61 8.49 2.33 -4.14
CA TYR A 61 9.63 2.60 -3.26
C TYR A 61 10.87 1.79 -3.63
N MET A 62 10.68 0.56 -4.14
CA MET A 62 11.78 -0.24 -4.67
C MET A 62 12.43 0.45 -5.88
N ILE A 63 11.63 0.99 -6.81
CA ILE A 63 12.14 1.77 -7.95
C ILE A 63 12.98 2.96 -7.48
N ILE A 64 12.47 3.72 -6.50
CA ILE A 64 13.21 4.87 -5.94
C ILE A 64 14.52 4.41 -5.28
N LEU A 65 14.48 3.35 -4.48
CA LEU A 65 15.66 2.79 -3.83
C LEU A 65 16.71 2.34 -4.84
N LEU A 66 16.31 1.60 -5.88
CA LEU A 66 17.22 1.14 -6.93
C LEU A 66 17.86 2.32 -7.68
N LYS A 67 17.14 3.42 -7.90
CA LYS A 67 17.71 4.64 -8.47
C LYS A 67 18.75 5.27 -7.53
N ILE A 68 18.44 5.40 -6.23
CA ILE A 68 19.37 5.97 -5.25
C ILE A 68 20.68 5.19 -5.17
N LEU A 69 20.61 3.86 -5.34
CA LEU A 69 21.76 2.97 -5.31
C LEU A 69 22.49 2.83 -6.66
N ASP A 70 22.05 3.54 -7.71
CA ASP A 70 22.56 3.41 -9.08
C ASP A 70 22.49 1.96 -9.61
N MET A 71 21.42 1.25 -9.24
CA MET A 71 21.14 -0.14 -9.58
C MET A 71 19.98 -0.23 -10.59
N GLU A 72 19.94 0.67 -11.56
CA GLU A 72 18.86 0.71 -12.56
C GLU A 72 18.99 -0.39 -13.62
N ARG A 73 20.19 -0.97 -13.76
CA ARG A 73 20.49 -2.05 -14.72
C ARG A 73 19.77 -3.38 -14.45
N TYR A 74 19.08 -3.51 -13.32
CA TYR A 74 18.38 -4.75 -12.97
C TYR A 74 17.07 -4.89 -13.73
N SER A 75 16.84 -6.07 -14.33
CA SER A 75 15.61 -6.42 -15.05
C SER A 75 14.33 -6.21 -14.22
N SER A 76 14.44 -6.33 -12.90
CA SER A 76 13.35 -6.09 -11.94
C SER A 76 12.76 -4.68 -12.04
N TYR A 77 13.56 -3.69 -12.44
CA TYR A 77 13.12 -2.30 -12.58
C TYR A 77 11.92 -2.17 -13.52
N ARG A 78 12.01 -2.75 -14.72
CA ARG A 78 10.92 -2.75 -15.71
C ARG A 78 9.73 -3.59 -15.25
N GLY A 79 9.97 -4.64 -14.48
CA GLY A 79 8.93 -5.48 -13.89
C GLY A 79 8.04 -4.69 -12.91
N PHE A 80 8.65 -3.90 -12.03
CA PHE A 80 7.92 -3.04 -11.10
C PHE A 80 7.11 -1.97 -11.82
N SER A 81 7.68 -1.27 -12.80
CA SER A 81 6.93 -0.27 -13.58
C SER A 81 5.70 -0.87 -14.27
N LYS A 82 5.87 -2.01 -14.97
CA LYS A 82 4.77 -2.71 -15.64
C LYS A 82 3.67 -3.13 -14.67
N ARG A 83 4.04 -3.61 -13.48
CA ARG A 83 3.09 -4.03 -12.43
C ARG A 83 2.32 -2.84 -11.87
N ILE A 84 2.98 -1.68 -11.68
CA ILE A 84 2.30 -0.47 -11.24
C ILE A 84 1.28 -0.04 -12.31
N GLU A 85 1.69 0.03 -13.57
CA GLU A 85 0.81 0.39 -14.68
C GLU A 85 -0.37 -0.56 -14.83
N SER A 86 -0.15 -1.88 -14.74
CA SER A 86 -1.21 -2.88 -14.90
C SER A 86 -2.28 -2.84 -13.80
N LYS A 87 -1.97 -2.25 -12.65
CA LYS A 87 -2.89 -2.14 -11.51
C LYS A 87 -3.64 -0.81 -11.46
N GLN A 88 -3.42 0.08 -12.43
CA GLN A 88 -4.13 1.35 -12.50
C GLN A 88 -5.58 1.12 -12.94
N THR A 89 -6.52 1.77 -12.27
CA THR A 89 -7.94 1.73 -12.63
C THR A 89 -8.26 2.67 -13.79
N GLU A 90 -9.45 2.52 -14.38
CA GLU A 90 -9.89 3.32 -15.53
C GLU A 90 -9.98 4.82 -15.24
N ASN A 91 -10.36 5.18 -14.01
CA ASN A 91 -10.38 6.56 -13.50
C ASN A 91 -8.97 7.09 -13.14
N GLY A 92 -7.93 6.28 -13.33
CA GLY A 92 -6.53 6.64 -13.12
C GLY A 92 -6.03 6.53 -11.68
N SER A 93 -6.85 6.05 -10.75
CA SER A 93 -6.43 5.83 -9.37
C SER A 93 -5.74 4.47 -9.20
N TRP A 94 -5.23 4.24 -7.99
CA TRP A 94 -4.84 2.91 -7.54
C TRP A 94 -5.56 2.58 -6.25
N LYS A 95 -5.91 1.30 -6.12
CA LYS A 95 -6.65 0.78 -4.97
C LYS A 95 -5.70 0.20 -3.92
N LEU A 96 -6.07 0.37 -2.65
CA LEU A 96 -5.44 -0.29 -1.52
C LEU A 96 -5.89 -1.75 -1.40
N PHE A 97 -7.18 -1.98 -1.67
CA PHE A 97 -7.82 -3.29 -1.66
C PHE A 97 -8.66 -3.46 -2.93
N GLN A 98 -8.84 -4.69 -3.40
CA GLN A 98 -9.51 -4.95 -4.68
C GLN A 98 -10.98 -4.47 -4.70
N ASP A 99 -11.63 -4.51 -3.54
CA ASP A 99 -13.02 -4.13 -3.30
C ASP A 99 -13.24 -2.62 -3.08
N GLU A 100 -12.19 -1.80 -3.02
CA GLU A 100 -12.35 -0.34 -2.99
C GLU A 100 -13.02 0.15 -4.28
N LYS A 101 -14.05 0.98 -4.16
CA LYS A 101 -14.81 1.47 -5.32
C LYS A 101 -14.02 2.48 -6.15
N ASP A 102 -13.64 3.60 -5.52
CA ASP A 102 -13.06 4.75 -6.23
C ASP A 102 -11.52 4.74 -6.27
N GLY A 103 -10.90 3.92 -5.42
CA GLY A 103 -9.45 3.90 -5.17
C GLY A 103 -8.99 4.83 -4.04
N ASN A 104 -7.69 4.85 -3.82
CA ASN A 104 -7.08 5.43 -2.62
C ASN A 104 -6.12 6.57 -2.97
N VAL A 105 -6.34 7.74 -2.36
CA VAL A 105 -5.52 8.95 -2.61
C VAL A 105 -4.05 8.73 -2.25
N THR A 106 -3.78 8.09 -1.12
CA THR A 106 -2.41 7.86 -0.65
C THR A 106 -1.66 6.95 -1.61
N VAL A 107 -2.27 5.83 -2.00
CA VAL A 107 -1.67 4.86 -2.93
C VAL A 107 -1.50 5.47 -4.33
N THR A 108 -2.45 6.28 -4.78
CA THR A 108 -2.36 6.98 -6.08
C THR A 108 -1.22 7.99 -6.10
N ILE A 109 -0.99 8.71 -4.99
CA ILE A 109 0.16 9.62 -4.87
C ILE A 109 1.48 8.85 -4.88
N GLU A 110 1.58 7.72 -4.17
CA GLU A 110 2.77 6.88 -4.17
C GLU A 110 3.05 6.26 -5.54
N GLY A 111 1.99 5.85 -6.26
CA GLY A 111 2.05 5.40 -7.65
C GLY A 111 2.46 6.49 -8.65
N LEU A 112 2.47 7.77 -8.26
CA LEU A 112 3.00 8.88 -9.07
C LEU A 112 4.45 9.25 -8.74
N LEU A 113 5.08 8.63 -7.74
CA LEU A 113 6.46 8.93 -7.40
C LEU A 113 7.44 8.31 -8.40
N TRP A 114 7.19 7.08 -8.84
CA TRP A 114 8.11 6.31 -9.69
C TRP A 114 8.41 6.90 -11.09
N PRO A 115 7.50 7.59 -11.81
CA PRO A 115 7.78 8.12 -13.16
C PRO A 115 8.78 9.28 -13.18
N SER A 116 9.08 9.90 -12.03
CA SER A 116 10.20 10.84 -11.93
C SER A 116 11.55 10.12 -11.94
N PHE A 117 11.56 8.81 -11.66
CA PHE A 117 12.76 7.99 -11.53
C PHE A 117 12.90 6.97 -12.66
N ALA A 118 11.80 6.57 -13.30
CA ALA A 118 11.79 5.85 -14.57
C ALA A 118 11.75 6.85 -15.70
N ASP A 119 12.46 6.58 -16.79
CA ASP A 119 12.47 7.41 -18.01
C ASP A 119 11.10 7.51 -18.72
N SER A 120 10.01 7.26 -18.00
CA SER A 120 8.62 7.36 -18.41
C SER A 120 8.20 8.82 -18.57
N ASN A 121 7.46 9.09 -19.64
CA ASN A 121 6.97 10.42 -19.94
C ASN A 121 5.94 10.88 -18.88
N LYS A 122 6.28 11.93 -18.11
CA LYS A 122 5.41 12.55 -17.10
C LYS A 122 4.07 13.05 -17.66
N ASN A 123 3.96 13.22 -18.98
CA ASN A 123 2.76 13.67 -19.68
C ASN A 123 1.89 12.54 -20.23
N HIS A 124 2.19 11.28 -19.91
CA HIS A 124 1.37 10.15 -20.35
C HIS A 124 -0.09 10.32 -19.87
N PRO A 125 -1.11 9.99 -20.69
CA PRO A 125 -2.53 10.17 -20.35
C PRO A 125 -2.93 9.56 -19.00
N HIS A 126 -2.34 8.40 -18.67
CA HIS A 126 -2.52 7.70 -17.40
C HIS A 126 -2.08 8.51 -16.17
N MET A 127 -0.99 9.27 -16.29
CA MET A 127 -0.48 10.13 -15.21
C MET A 127 -1.36 11.37 -15.02
N ARG A 128 -1.94 11.89 -16.11
CA ARG A 128 -2.89 13.02 -16.05
C ARG A 128 -4.16 12.63 -15.31
N LYS A 129 -4.71 11.44 -15.59
CA LYS A 129 -5.89 10.90 -14.89
C LYS A 129 -5.63 10.73 -13.38
N ALA A 130 -4.47 10.16 -13.02
CA ALA A 130 -4.07 10.02 -11.61
C ALA A 130 -3.98 11.37 -10.88
N LYS A 131 -3.39 12.39 -11.52
CA LYS A 131 -3.33 13.76 -10.97
C LYS A 131 -4.72 14.37 -10.78
N GLN A 132 -5.62 14.20 -11.77
CA GLN A 132 -7.00 14.68 -11.67
C GLN A 132 -7.76 13.99 -10.53
N PHE A 133 -7.58 12.68 -10.34
CA PHE A 133 -8.15 11.95 -9.21
C PHE A 133 -7.65 12.46 -7.85
N ILE A 134 -6.34 12.72 -7.73
CA ILE A 134 -5.77 13.26 -6.50
C ILE A 134 -6.38 14.62 -6.18
N LEU A 135 -6.51 15.51 -7.17
CA LEU A 135 -7.11 16.83 -6.99
C LEU A 135 -8.59 16.74 -6.59
N SER A 136 -9.37 15.85 -7.22
CA SER A 136 -10.80 15.71 -6.92
C SER A 136 -11.07 15.15 -5.51
N LYS A 137 -10.11 14.43 -4.92
CA LYS A 137 -10.21 13.86 -3.58
C LYS A 137 -9.52 14.68 -2.49
N GLY A 138 -9.20 15.97 -2.75
CA GLY A 138 -8.64 16.89 -1.74
C GLY A 138 -7.11 16.97 -1.69
N GLY A 139 -6.44 16.38 -2.68
CA GLY A 139 -5.01 16.53 -2.91
C GLY A 139 -4.12 15.87 -1.87
N ILE A 140 -2.87 16.35 -1.80
CA ILE A 140 -1.82 15.81 -0.93
C ILE A 140 -2.19 15.93 0.56
N LYS A 141 -3.07 16.87 0.93
CA LYS A 141 -3.52 17.05 2.32
C LYS A 141 -4.19 15.80 2.89
N GLN A 142 -4.85 15.00 2.06
CA GLN A 142 -5.51 13.75 2.45
C GLN A 142 -4.58 12.52 2.46
N ALA A 143 -3.32 12.68 2.07
CA ALA A 143 -2.34 11.60 2.12
C ALA A 143 -1.89 11.28 3.55
N LYS A 144 -1.48 10.02 3.77
CA LYS A 144 -0.86 9.59 5.03
C LYS A 144 0.47 10.32 5.28
N MET A 145 0.85 10.41 6.55
CA MET A 145 2.03 11.13 7.01
C MET A 145 3.32 10.65 6.33
N LEU A 146 3.51 9.33 6.19
CA LEU A 146 4.68 8.73 5.53
C LEU A 146 4.81 9.18 4.06
N THR A 147 3.70 9.16 3.32
CA THR A 147 3.67 9.59 1.92
C THR A 147 4.01 11.06 1.77
N LYS A 148 3.52 11.92 2.67
CA LYS A 148 3.87 13.34 2.70
C LYS A 148 5.36 13.57 2.98
N MET A 149 5.95 12.79 3.90
CA MET A 149 7.38 12.83 4.14
C MET A 149 8.17 12.37 2.91
N MET A 150 7.75 11.28 2.25
CA MET A 150 8.43 10.75 1.07
C MET A 150 8.38 11.72 -0.12
N LEU A 151 7.25 12.41 -0.32
CA LEU A 151 7.15 13.50 -1.30
C LEU A 151 8.10 14.66 -1.01
N THR A 152 8.36 14.96 0.26
CA THR A 152 9.31 15.99 0.68
C THR A 152 10.75 15.56 0.42
N VAL A 153 11.07 14.28 0.64
CA VAL A 153 12.40 13.72 0.37
C VAL A 153 12.68 13.63 -1.13
N THR A 154 11.68 13.31 -1.95
CA THR A 154 11.80 13.15 -3.41
C THR A 154 11.70 14.45 -4.22
N ASP A 155 11.67 15.61 -3.54
CA ASP A 155 11.53 16.96 -4.12
C ASP A 155 10.29 17.14 -5.04
N ASN A 156 9.29 16.25 -4.94
CA ASN A 156 8.04 16.39 -5.69
C ASN A 156 7.09 17.45 -5.07
N ILE A 157 7.44 17.98 -3.90
CA ILE A 157 6.81 19.14 -3.27
C ILE A 157 7.94 20.11 -2.95
N ASN A 158 7.98 21.25 -3.65
CA ASN A 158 8.89 22.38 -3.39
C ASN A 158 9.11 22.51 -1.88
N GLY A 159 10.34 22.21 -1.43
CA GLY A 159 10.74 21.79 -0.07
C GLY A 159 10.45 22.71 1.13
N ARG A 160 9.26 23.29 1.23
CA ARG A 160 8.81 24.14 2.34
C ARG A 160 7.58 23.62 3.07
N ALA A 161 6.77 22.74 2.48
CA ALA A 161 5.41 22.53 2.98
C ALA A 161 5.25 21.44 4.05
N TYR A 162 6.18 20.49 4.19
CA TYR A 162 5.98 19.38 5.15
C TYR A 162 7.28 18.87 5.77
N SER A 163 7.86 19.66 6.68
CA SER A 163 8.71 19.08 7.73
C SER A 163 7.87 18.89 8.99
N PRO A 164 7.21 17.73 9.19
CA PRO A 164 6.61 17.43 10.49
C PRO A 164 7.71 17.36 11.57
N PHE A 165 8.95 17.11 11.15
CA PHE A 165 10.17 17.14 11.96
C PHE A 165 10.69 18.56 12.13
N HIS A 166 9.89 19.42 12.74
CA HIS A 166 10.45 20.57 13.43
C HIS A 166 11.42 20.05 14.50
N SER A 167 12.48 20.80 14.78
CA SER A 167 13.56 20.51 15.76
C SER A 167 13.09 19.95 17.11
N LYS A 168 11.80 20.12 17.44
CA LYS A 168 11.10 19.65 18.64
C LYS A 168 10.97 18.12 18.77
N TRP A 169 11.08 17.30 17.72
CA TRP A 169 11.02 15.83 17.86
C TRP A 169 12.23 15.22 18.57
N SER A 170 13.37 15.93 18.58
CA SER A 170 14.53 15.56 19.40
C SER A 170 14.20 15.49 20.90
N TYR A 171 13.17 16.23 21.35
CA TYR A 171 12.68 16.17 22.73
C TYR A 171 11.80 14.95 23.01
N CYS A 172 11.10 14.39 22.01
CA CYS A 172 10.38 13.11 22.14
C CYS A 172 11.32 11.91 22.29
N LEU A 173 12.60 12.05 21.95
CA LEU A 173 13.61 11.00 22.14
C LEU A 173 14.28 11.07 23.52
N ARG A 174 13.92 12.05 24.37
CA ARG A 174 14.34 12.06 25.78
C ARG A 174 13.41 11.17 26.60
N PRO A 175 13.93 10.43 27.60
CA PRO A 175 13.17 9.47 28.41
C PRO A 175 12.10 10.10 29.32
N PHE A 176 11.72 11.36 29.11
CA PHE A 176 10.91 12.12 30.05
C PHE A 176 9.39 11.93 29.83
N PHE A 177 8.92 11.49 28.65
CA PHE A 177 7.48 11.25 28.42
C PHE A 177 7.12 10.06 27.51
N VAL A 178 7.88 9.72 26.47
CA VAL A 178 7.65 8.55 25.59
C VAL A 178 8.99 8.02 25.10
N SER A 179 9.28 6.74 25.29
CA SER A 179 10.46 6.07 24.76
C SER A 179 10.21 5.61 23.32
N ILE A 180 11.27 5.52 22.51
CA ILE A 180 11.19 4.85 21.20
C ILE A 180 10.70 3.40 21.34
N TYR A 181 10.98 2.77 22.48
CA TYR A 181 10.59 1.39 22.77
C TYR A 181 9.11 1.22 23.08
N ASP A 182 8.39 2.32 23.35
CA ASP A 182 6.94 2.31 23.55
C ASP A 182 6.19 2.25 22.22
N LEU A 183 6.88 2.52 21.10
CA LEU A 183 6.32 2.42 19.75
C LEU A 183 6.43 0.97 19.25
N SER A 184 5.47 0.52 18.45
CA SER A 184 5.55 -0.78 17.80
C SER A 184 6.82 -0.93 16.95
N VAL A 185 7.30 -2.15 16.74
CA VAL A 185 8.45 -2.43 15.85
C VAL A 185 8.25 -1.78 14.49
N TYR A 186 7.04 -1.87 13.94
CA TYR A 186 6.68 -1.21 12.68
C TYR A 186 6.86 0.31 12.76
N GLY A 187 6.39 0.94 13.83
CA GLY A 187 6.59 2.37 14.06
C GLY A 187 8.06 2.75 14.14
N ARG A 188 8.86 2.02 14.92
CA ARG A 188 10.30 2.27 15.12
C ARG A 188 11.10 2.20 13.81
N VAL A 189 10.92 1.11 13.05
CA VAL A 189 11.68 0.86 11.81
C VAL A 189 11.38 1.90 10.73
N ASN A 190 10.16 2.45 10.68
CA ASN A 190 9.81 3.48 9.71
C ASN A 190 10.16 4.89 10.20
N MET A 191 9.94 5.20 11.48
CA MET A 191 10.06 6.56 11.99
C MET A 191 11.51 7.01 12.18
N ILE A 192 12.40 6.11 12.62
CA ILE A 192 13.82 6.45 12.88
C ILE A 192 14.54 6.90 11.60
N PRO A 193 14.48 6.18 10.46
CA PRO A 193 15.08 6.65 9.21
C PRO A 193 14.51 7.99 8.74
N LEU A 194 13.20 8.20 8.89
CA LEU A 194 12.56 9.45 8.49
C LEU A 194 12.98 10.63 9.36
N LEU A 195 13.14 10.42 10.66
CA LEU A 195 13.71 11.41 11.59
C LEU A 195 15.16 11.77 11.19
N LEU A 196 15.96 10.76 10.82
CA LEU A 196 17.34 10.97 10.37
C LEU A 196 17.39 11.76 9.06
N LEU A 197 16.56 11.42 8.08
CA LEU A 197 16.44 12.15 6.82
C LEU A 197 16.00 13.60 7.05
N GLY A 198 15.01 13.81 7.92
CA GLY A 198 14.55 15.15 8.31
C GLY A 198 15.64 15.97 9.01
N HIS A 199 16.41 15.36 9.91
CA HIS A 199 17.54 16.01 10.58
C HIS A 199 18.65 16.41 9.60
N LYS A 200 19.00 15.52 8.67
CA LYS A 200 19.99 15.79 7.61
C LYS A 200 19.47 16.70 6.51
N LYS A 201 18.17 17.05 6.51
CA LYS A 201 17.48 17.77 5.42
C LYS A 201 17.75 17.12 4.06
N PHE A 202 17.77 15.79 4.03
CA PHE A 202 18.11 15.04 2.82
C PHE A 202 17.03 15.24 1.77
N GLN A 203 17.46 15.59 0.55
CA GLN A 203 16.59 15.76 -0.61
C GLN A 203 17.21 15.02 -1.79
N LEU A 204 16.40 14.23 -2.48
CA LEU A 204 16.76 13.61 -3.74
C LEU A 204 16.52 14.64 -4.83
N THR A 205 17.59 15.23 -5.32
CA THR A 205 17.53 16.02 -6.55
C THR A 205 17.26 15.05 -7.70
N THR A 206 15.99 14.93 -8.09
CA THR A 206 15.67 14.30 -9.37
C THR A 206 16.34 15.16 -10.44
N PRO A 207 17.08 14.59 -11.41
CA PRO A 207 17.62 15.39 -12.51
C PRO A 207 16.45 16.10 -13.20
N THR A 208 16.33 17.40 -12.98
CA THR A 208 15.47 18.24 -13.79
C THR A 208 16.03 18.15 -15.19
N ARG A 209 15.37 17.39 -16.08
CA ARG A 209 15.64 17.49 -17.50
C ARG A 209 15.38 18.95 -17.84
N GLN A 210 16.46 19.70 -18.10
CA GLN A 210 16.39 20.98 -18.77
C GLN A 210 15.62 20.72 -20.07
N VAL A 211 14.43 21.30 -20.16
CA VAL A 211 13.72 21.53 -21.41
C VAL A 211 13.63 23.04 -21.52
#